data_AF-A0A957TDS1-F1
#
_entry.id   AF-A0A957TDS1-F1
#
_cell.length_a   1.000
_cell.length_b   1.000
_cell.length_c   1.000
_cell.angle_alpha   90.00
_cell.angle_beta   90.00
_cell.angle_gamma   90.00
#
_symmetry.space_group_name_H-M   'P 1'
#
loop_
_entity.id
_entity.type
_entity.pdbx_description
1 polymer ?
#
loop_
_entity_poly.entity_id
_entity_poly.type
_entity_poly.pdbx_seq_one_letter_code
_entity_poly.pdbx_strand_id
1 'polypeptide(L)'
;MQQKNTAFYFLFAGLALVIAAGVFLATATPVNAQCGSQASSCKNCHEVQAEMPVNADGTSWHQSHAFGDFCYICHAGNNQATEKAAAHEGMVDPLSDVQAACQQCHVADLDARAQVYADALGVTVGSGGAAPTSAGSDAAPVAADSAVSAPVSNTCNEVVVDDPNVIDYVASYDEIVLGKKPTNWGNAILAGMIGLMLVGGGGFVITREKFINVKFGDTKKVEEEYPADVVDMLPKIAGLKPGARKSLKSVLENKKADKVLDLMDAVVKKDEE
;
A
#
# COMPACT_ATOMS: atom_id res chain seq x y z
N MET A 1 -32.68 11.82 30.24
CA MET A 1 -32.06 12.85 29.37
C MET A 1 -30.53 12.87 29.44
N GLN A 2 -29.88 12.44 30.54
CA GLN A 2 -28.41 12.47 30.68
C GLN A 2 -27.63 11.57 29.69
N GLN A 3 -28.16 10.41 29.29
CA GLN A 3 -27.46 9.49 28.37
C GLN A 3 -27.35 9.99 26.92
N LYS A 4 -28.26 10.89 26.48
CA LYS A 4 -28.18 11.49 25.14
C LYS A 4 -27.03 12.50 25.04
N ASN A 5 -26.70 13.17 26.15
CA ASN A 5 -25.65 14.17 26.18
C ASN A 5 -24.26 13.53 26.21
N THR A 6 -24.08 12.42 26.94
CA THR A 6 -22.80 11.68 26.95
C THR A 6 -22.46 11.09 25.59
N ALA A 7 -23.44 10.51 24.87
CA ALA A 7 -23.23 10.02 23.51
C ALA A 7 -22.79 11.13 22.55
N PHE A 8 -23.37 12.33 22.68
CA PHE A 8 -22.97 13.50 21.90
C PHE A 8 -21.54 13.95 22.19
N TYR A 9 -21.11 13.97 23.45
CA TYR A 9 -19.74 14.34 23.82
C TYR A 9 -18.70 13.35 23.28
N PHE A 10 -18.96 12.04 23.30
CA PHE A 10 -18.06 11.06 22.70
C PHE A 10 -17.94 11.19 21.18
N LEU A 11 -19.05 11.52 20.50
CA LEU A 11 -19.06 11.76 19.06
C LEU A 11 -18.22 12.98 18.67
N PHE A 12 -18.35 14.08 19.42
CA PHE A 12 -17.55 15.28 19.20
C PHE A 12 -16.08 15.09 19.56
N ALA A 13 -15.76 14.38 20.65
CA ALA A 13 -14.38 14.08 21.02
C ALA A 13 -13.69 13.19 19.96
N GLY A 14 -14.38 12.17 19.46
CA GLY A 14 -13.87 11.32 18.38
C GLY A 14 -13.63 12.10 17.08
N LEU A 15 -14.58 12.96 16.70
CA LEU A 15 -14.43 13.81 15.52
C LEU A 15 -13.26 14.79 15.65
N ALA A 16 -13.10 15.42 16.82
CA ALA A 16 -11.99 16.33 17.09
C ALA A 16 -10.63 15.63 16.99
N LEU A 17 -10.54 14.38 17.46
CA LEU A 17 -9.31 13.58 17.42
C LEU A 17 -8.94 13.19 15.98
N VAL A 18 -9.94 12.81 15.16
CA VAL A 18 -9.74 12.52 13.73
C VAL A 18 -9.29 13.76 12.97
N ILE A 19 -9.89 14.92 13.25
CA ILE A 19 -9.49 16.19 12.61
C ILE A 19 -8.07 16.58 13.04
N ALA A 20 -7.74 16.47 14.32
CA ALA A 20 -6.39 16.78 14.82
C ALA A 20 -5.32 15.86 14.20
N ALA A 21 -5.59 14.56 14.11
CA ALA A 21 -4.71 13.62 13.42
C ALA A 21 -4.58 13.96 11.93
N GLY A 22 -5.69 14.26 11.25
CA GLY A 22 -5.69 14.65 9.84
C GLY A 22 -4.86 15.90 9.56
N VAL A 23 -4.97 16.93 10.42
CA VAL A 23 -4.15 18.14 10.32
C VAL A 23 -2.67 17.82 10.55
N PHE A 24 -2.36 17.00 11.56
CA PHE A 24 -0.98 16.62 11.86
C PHE A 24 -0.32 15.87 10.69
N LEU A 25 -1.03 14.90 10.10
CA LEU A 25 -0.56 14.18 8.91
C LEU A 25 -0.47 15.08 7.67
N ALA A 26 -1.39 16.04 7.49
CA ALA A 26 -1.36 16.97 6.36
C ALA A 26 -0.19 17.98 6.45
N THR A 27 0.31 18.25 7.66
CA THR A 27 1.48 19.11 7.88
C THR A 27 2.80 18.35 7.94
N ALA A 28 2.79 17.02 7.78
CA ALA A 28 4.00 16.24 7.63
C ALA A 28 4.70 16.66 6.34
N THR A 29 5.78 17.43 6.47
CA THR A 29 6.63 17.76 5.33
C THR A 29 7.49 16.55 4.98
N PRO A 30 7.65 16.20 3.70
CA PRO A 30 8.56 15.15 3.30
C PRO A 30 9.98 15.57 3.68
N VAL A 31 10.61 14.83 4.58
CA VAL A 31 11.99 15.05 4.98
C VAL A 31 12.87 14.55 3.84
N ASN A 32 13.33 15.45 2.97
CA ASN A 32 14.25 15.15 1.86
C ASN A 32 15.70 14.96 2.36
N ALA A 33 15.89 14.15 3.40
CA ALA A 33 17.21 13.73 3.89
C ALA A 33 17.52 12.27 3.57
N GLN A 34 16.80 11.68 2.61
CA GLN A 34 17.03 10.33 2.12
C GLN A 34 17.56 10.40 0.69
N CYS A 35 18.81 10.83 0.54
CA CYS A 35 19.63 10.04 -0.38
C CYS A 35 19.66 8.66 0.25
N GLY A 36 19.05 7.66 -0.39
CA GLY A 36 18.90 6.30 0.10
C GLY A 36 20.24 5.59 0.25
N SER A 37 21.08 6.00 1.19
CA SER A 37 21.99 5.07 1.84
C SER A 37 21.11 4.20 2.74
N GLN A 38 20.55 3.13 2.17
CA GLN A 38 20.06 2.00 2.94
C GLN A 38 21.13 1.74 4.02
N ALA A 39 20.79 1.91 5.30
CA ALA A 39 21.74 1.64 6.37
C ALA A 39 22.20 0.18 6.21
N SER A 40 23.46 0.00 5.85
CA SER A 40 24.04 -1.31 5.63
C SER A 40 24.09 -2.05 6.96
N SER A 41 23.95 -3.38 6.88
CA SER A 41 24.25 -4.23 8.02
C SER A 41 25.70 -4.04 8.50
N CYS A 42 26.62 -3.65 7.60
CA CYS A 42 28.01 -3.36 7.92
C CYS A 42 28.11 -2.24 8.97
N LYS A 43 27.48 -1.08 8.74
CA LYS A 43 27.53 0.06 9.67
C LYS A 43 26.85 -0.24 11.00
N ASN A 44 25.77 -1.03 10.98
CA ASN A 44 25.10 -1.42 12.22
C ASN A 44 26.02 -2.25 13.13
N CYS A 45 26.79 -3.21 12.59
CA CYS A 45 27.72 -4.01 13.41
C CYS A 45 29.01 -3.24 13.74
N HIS A 46 29.60 -2.58 12.75
CA HIS A 46 30.93 -1.98 12.90
C HIS A 46 30.90 -0.63 13.62
N GLU A 47 29.87 0.18 13.42
CA GLU A 47 29.82 1.55 13.95
C GLU A 47 28.82 1.69 15.10
N VAL A 48 27.61 1.15 14.97
CA VAL A 48 26.57 1.26 16.01
C VAL A 48 26.87 0.32 17.18
N GLN A 49 27.18 -0.94 16.89
CA GLN A 49 27.55 -1.94 17.90
C GLN A 49 29.05 -1.89 18.24
N ALA A 50 29.83 -1.09 17.51
CA ALA A 50 31.25 -0.88 17.73
C ALA A 50 32.10 -2.17 17.75
N GLU A 51 31.74 -3.19 16.96
CA GLU A 51 32.57 -4.41 16.85
C GLU A 51 33.95 -4.10 16.26
N MET A 52 34.01 -3.20 15.28
CA MET A 52 35.25 -2.70 14.67
C MET A 52 34.94 -1.36 13.98
N PRO A 53 34.88 -0.26 14.75
CA PRO A 53 34.54 1.05 14.22
C PRO A 53 35.72 1.63 13.45
N VAL A 54 35.46 2.06 12.22
CA VAL A 54 36.46 2.61 11.30
C VAL A 54 36.19 4.07 10.95
N ASN A 55 34.96 4.58 11.16
CA ASN A 55 34.66 5.99 10.87
C ASN A 55 35.44 6.97 11.75
N ALA A 56 35.97 6.52 12.88
CA ALA A 56 36.79 7.32 13.79
C ALA A 56 38.24 6.83 13.90
N ASP A 57 38.72 6.05 12.93
CA ASP A 57 40.07 5.46 12.95
C ASP A 57 41.22 6.47 12.75
N GLY A 58 40.91 7.72 12.43
CA GLY A 58 41.88 8.79 12.23
C GLY A 58 42.59 8.77 10.87
N THR A 59 42.23 7.84 9.97
CA THR A 59 42.88 7.70 8.65
C THR A 59 42.26 8.64 7.60
N SER A 60 41.13 9.29 7.89
CA SER A 60 40.30 10.09 6.96
C SER A 60 39.75 9.34 5.73
N TRP A 61 40.31 8.16 5.43
CA TRP A 61 39.92 7.27 4.34
C TRP A 61 38.48 6.78 4.50
N HIS A 62 38.18 6.12 5.62
CA HIS A 62 36.83 5.63 5.88
C HIS A 62 35.82 6.78 6.01
N GLN A 63 36.22 7.89 6.63
CA GLN A 63 35.37 9.09 6.77
C GLN A 63 34.91 9.66 5.43
N SER A 64 35.76 9.59 4.41
CA SER A 64 35.48 10.15 3.08
C SER A 64 34.30 9.48 2.38
N HIS A 65 33.99 8.21 2.71
CA HIS A 65 32.91 7.44 2.07
C HIS A 65 31.88 6.88 3.07
N ALA A 66 32.13 7.05 4.38
CA ALA A 66 31.22 6.64 5.45
C ALA A 66 29.88 7.38 5.47
N PHE A 67 29.80 8.55 4.82
CA PHE A 67 28.60 9.37 4.78
C PHE A 67 27.43 8.67 4.07
N GLY A 68 27.74 7.82 3.08
CA GLY A 68 26.75 7.11 2.27
C GLY A 68 26.65 5.62 2.56
N ASP A 69 27.32 5.14 3.62
CA ASP A 69 27.31 3.73 4.01
C ASP A 69 27.78 2.77 2.89
N PHE A 70 28.87 3.17 2.24
CA PHE A 70 29.40 2.51 1.05
C PHE A 70 30.49 1.49 1.36
N CYS A 71 30.49 0.89 2.55
CA CYS A 71 31.52 -0.08 2.97
C CYS A 71 31.69 -1.21 1.93
N TYR A 72 30.58 -1.72 1.42
CA TYR A 72 30.54 -2.80 0.44
C TYR A 72 31.10 -2.43 -0.94
N ILE A 73 31.20 -1.14 -1.27
CA ILE A 73 31.75 -0.72 -2.55
C ILE A 73 33.26 -1.00 -2.59
N CYS A 74 33.95 -0.81 -1.46
CA CYS A 74 35.38 -1.09 -1.34
C CYS A 74 35.67 -2.52 -0.89
N HIS A 75 34.81 -3.07 -0.03
CA HIS A 75 35.04 -4.37 0.60
C HIS A 75 34.24 -5.53 0.00
N ALA A 76 33.38 -5.27 -0.99
CA ALA A 76 32.36 -6.21 -1.45
C ALA A 76 31.48 -6.71 -0.29
N GLY A 77 31.01 -7.96 -0.35
CA GLY A 77 30.10 -8.54 0.63
C GLY A 77 28.65 -8.11 0.48
N ASN A 78 27.79 -8.70 1.32
CA ASN A 78 26.35 -8.46 1.30
C ASN A 78 25.95 -7.46 2.37
N ASN A 79 25.79 -6.20 1.97
CA ASN A 79 25.41 -5.09 2.85
C ASN A 79 23.98 -5.15 3.39
N GLN A 80 23.16 -6.11 2.95
CA GLN A 80 21.79 -6.33 3.45
C GLN A 80 21.70 -7.53 4.42
N ALA A 81 22.71 -8.39 4.48
CA ALA A 81 22.67 -9.58 5.32
C ALA A 81 22.87 -9.23 6.81
N THR A 82 21.98 -9.71 7.67
CA THR A 82 22.08 -9.52 9.13
C THR A 82 23.02 -10.51 9.81
N GLU A 83 23.27 -11.65 9.16
CA GLU A 83 24.19 -12.67 9.65
C GLU A 83 25.61 -12.38 9.19
N LYS A 84 26.56 -12.37 10.12
CA LYS A 84 27.98 -12.02 9.87
C LYS A 84 28.60 -12.83 8.73
N ALA A 85 28.35 -14.13 8.70
CA ALA A 85 28.90 -15.01 7.66
C ALA A 85 28.36 -14.66 6.27
N ALA A 86 27.06 -14.39 6.15
CA ALA A 86 26.44 -14.01 4.89
C ALA A 86 26.82 -12.58 4.46
N ALA A 87 27.00 -11.66 5.41
CA ALA A 87 27.47 -10.31 5.14
C ALA A 87 28.91 -10.29 4.61
N HIS A 88 29.76 -11.18 5.13
CA HIS A 88 31.16 -11.26 4.75
C HIS A 88 31.46 -12.21 3.57
N GLU A 89 30.44 -12.89 3.05
CA GLU A 89 30.61 -13.80 1.90
C GLU A 89 31.05 -13.01 0.66
N GLY A 90 32.20 -13.39 0.08
CA GLY A 90 32.74 -12.72 -1.09
C GLY A 90 33.37 -11.35 -0.81
N MET A 91 33.63 -10.99 0.45
CA MET A 91 34.41 -9.80 0.76
C MET A 91 35.82 -9.88 0.16
N VAL A 92 36.34 -8.73 -0.25
CA VAL A 92 37.67 -8.56 -0.80
C VAL A 92 38.44 -7.50 -0.03
N ASP A 93 39.76 -7.54 -0.14
CA ASP A 93 40.61 -6.49 0.39
C ASP A 93 40.28 -5.16 -0.31
N PRO A 94 40.27 -4.04 0.44
CA PRO A 94 40.02 -2.74 -0.14
C PRO A 94 41.07 -2.42 -1.21
N LEU A 95 40.64 -1.81 -2.31
CA LEU A 95 41.49 -1.47 -3.47
C LEU A 95 42.04 -2.66 -4.27
N SER A 96 41.56 -3.89 -4.01
CA SER A 96 41.90 -5.06 -4.84
C SER A 96 41.44 -4.90 -6.29
N ASP A 97 40.26 -4.29 -6.50
CA ASP A 97 39.76 -3.84 -7.79
C ASP A 97 39.28 -2.38 -7.70
N VAL A 98 40.22 -1.46 -7.93
CA VAL A 98 39.96 -0.02 -7.91
C VAL A 98 38.94 0.39 -8.97
N GLN A 99 38.92 -0.30 -10.11
CA GLN A 99 37.97 0.02 -11.16
C GLN A 99 36.54 -0.33 -10.71
N ALA A 100 36.32 -1.51 -10.17
CA ALA A 100 35.03 -1.91 -9.63
C ALA A 100 34.58 -1.03 -8.45
N ALA A 101 35.50 -0.68 -7.54
CA ALA A 101 35.20 0.09 -6.34
C ALA A 101 34.97 1.59 -6.62
N CYS A 102 35.72 2.21 -7.54
CA CYS A 102 35.75 3.67 -7.65
C CYS A 102 35.08 4.21 -8.92
N GLN A 103 35.04 3.44 -10.02
CA GLN A 103 34.69 3.99 -11.34
C GLN A 103 33.25 4.51 -11.42
N GLN A 104 32.35 3.98 -10.61
CA GLN A 104 30.94 4.41 -10.61
C GLN A 104 30.75 5.89 -10.25
N CYS A 105 31.66 6.46 -9.45
CA CYS A 105 31.62 7.87 -9.04
C CYS A 105 32.81 8.68 -9.57
N HIS A 106 33.95 8.02 -9.80
CA HIS A 106 35.22 8.66 -10.18
C HIS A 106 35.69 8.22 -11.57
N VAL A 107 34.88 8.44 -12.59
CA VAL A 107 35.19 8.02 -13.97
C VAL A 107 36.41 8.77 -14.53
N ALA A 108 36.56 10.06 -14.22
CA ALA A 108 37.57 10.93 -14.82
C ALA A 108 38.87 11.01 -14.02
N ASP A 109 38.85 10.65 -12.73
CA ASP A 109 39.95 10.83 -11.79
C ASP A 109 40.22 9.60 -10.91
N LEU A 110 39.82 8.42 -11.38
CA LEU A 110 39.95 7.13 -10.71
C LEU A 110 41.36 6.89 -10.15
N ASP A 111 42.36 6.86 -11.03
CA ASP A 111 43.74 6.52 -10.67
C ASP A 111 44.35 7.54 -9.71
N ALA A 112 44.09 8.82 -9.97
CA ALA A 112 44.59 9.91 -9.15
C ALA A 112 44.05 9.84 -7.71
N ARG A 113 42.77 9.49 -7.54
CA ARG A 113 42.16 9.32 -6.22
C ARG A 113 42.58 8.03 -5.55
N ALA A 114 42.61 6.93 -6.29
CA ALA A 114 43.04 5.64 -5.77
C ALA A 114 44.48 5.68 -5.24
N GLN A 115 45.37 6.42 -5.91
CA GLN A 115 46.76 6.57 -5.49
C GLN A 115 46.89 7.24 -4.11
N VAL A 116 46.08 8.27 -3.82
CA VAL A 116 46.09 8.93 -2.49
C VAL A 116 45.84 7.92 -1.37
N TYR A 117 44.95 6.97 -1.62
CA TYR A 117 44.58 5.95 -0.63
C TYR A 117 45.58 4.79 -0.60
N ALA A 118 46.12 4.41 -1.75
CA ALA A 118 47.20 3.44 -1.84
C ALA A 118 48.44 3.91 -1.04
N ASP A 119 48.80 5.19 -1.17
CA ASP A 119 49.90 5.82 -0.43
C ASP A 119 49.63 5.84 1.09
N ALA A 120 48.40 6.18 1.50
CA ALA A 120 47.99 6.20 2.90
C ALA A 120 47.99 4.80 3.54
N LEU A 121 47.62 3.78 2.78
CA LEU A 121 47.55 2.39 3.23
C LEU A 121 48.86 1.62 3.03
N GLY A 122 49.85 2.21 2.34
CA GLY A 122 51.11 1.52 2.01
C GLY A 122 50.94 0.35 1.05
N VAL A 123 49.90 0.37 0.21
CA VAL A 123 49.59 -0.69 -0.78
C VAL A 123 49.81 -0.18 -2.20
N THR A 124 49.94 -1.10 -3.16
CA THR A 124 50.01 -0.72 -4.59
C THR A 124 48.62 -0.85 -5.20
N VAL A 125 48.19 0.15 -5.98
CA VAL A 125 46.92 0.08 -6.73
C VAL A 125 46.94 -1.16 -7.64
N GLY A 126 45.94 -2.04 -7.50
CA GLY A 126 45.82 -3.26 -8.30
C GLY A 126 46.68 -4.45 -7.84
N SER A 127 47.32 -4.39 -6.66
CA SER A 127 48.08 -5.54 -6.12
C SER A 127 47.23 -6.59 -5.38
N GLY A 128 45.90 -6.47 -5.37
CA GLY A 128 44.97 -7.41 -4.72
C GLY A 128 44.82 -8.78 -5.39
N GLY A 129 45.66 -9.10 -6.36
CA GLY A 129 45.69 -10.38 -7.06
C GLY A 129 46.75 -11.35 -6.51
N ALA A 130 46.77 -11.60 -5.20
CA ALA A 130 47.53 -12.73 -4.64
C ALA A 130 46.73 -13.39 -3.51
N ALA A 131 46.38 -14.66 -3.73
CA ALA A 131 45.80 -15.56 -2.74
C ALA A 131 46.66 -15.61 -1.46
N PRO A 132 46.08 -15.92 -0.28
CA PRO A 132 46.76 -15.73 1.00
C PRO A 132 47.93 -16.71 1.13
N THR A 133 49.12 -16.19 1.41
CA THR A 133 50.17 -17.00 2.04
C THR A 133 49.72 -17.35 3.45
N SER A 134 49.44 -18.63 3.66
CA SER A 134 49.30 -19.24 4.99
C SER A 134 50.55 -18.95 5.83
N ALA A 135 50.43 -18.04 6.80
CA ALA A 135 51.33 -17.97 7.94
C ALA A 135 50.61 -18.64 9.11
N GLY A 136 51.14 -19.79 9.52
CA GLY A 136 50.59 -20.62 10.59
C GLY A 136 50.49 -19.85 11.90
N SER A 137 49.41 -20.10 12.62
CA SER A 137 49.38 -19.95 14.06
C SER A 137 48.68 -21.17 14.62
N ASP A 138 49.41 -21.82 15.50
CA ASP A 138 49.13 -23.12 16.08
C ASP A 138 47.72 -23.25 16.64
N ALA A 139 47.11 -24.39 16.35
CA ALA A 139 45.90 -24.84 17.01
C ALA A 139 46.19 -25.16 18.49
N ALA A 140 45.31 -24.71 19.37
CA ALA A 140 45.03 -25.39 20.64
C ALA A 140 43.49 -25.54 20.79
N PRO A 141 42.98 -26.67 21.32
CA PRO A 141 41.61 -27.09 21.06
C PRO A 141 40.62 -26.82 22.22
N VAL A 142 39.35 -26.78 21.81
CA VAL A 142 38.07 -27.08 22.51
C VAL A 142 37.61 -26.24 23.72
N ALA A 143 36.41 -25.67 23.59
CA ALA A 143 35.23 -26.20 24.29
C ALA A 143 33.95 -25.66 23.62
N ALA A 144 33.10 -26.57 23.16
CA ALA A 144 31.72 -26.29 22.81
C ALA A 144 30.93 -26.06 24.10
N ASP A 145 30.21 -24.94 24.19
CA ASP A 145 29.07 -24.85 25.08
C ASP A 145 27.86 -24.36 24.29
N SER A 146 26.85 -25.22 24.29
CA SER A 146 25.55 -25.00 23.68
C SER A 146 24.70 -24.24 24.68
N ALA A 147 24.44 -22.96 24.44
CA ALA A 147 23.41 -22.22 25.16
C ALA A 147 22.35 -21.69 24.19
N VAL A 148 21.24 -22.41 24.21
CA VAL A 148 19.89 -22.16 23.72
C VAL A 148 19.53 -20.69 23.47
N SER A 149 19.06 -20.44 22.24
CA SER A 149 18.43 -19.22 21.74
C SER A 149 17.19 -18.82 22.54
N ALA A 150 17.05 -17.53 22.83
CA ALA A 150 15.75 -16.87 22.98
C ALA A 150 15.68 -15.76 21.91
N PRO A 151 14.57 -15.60 21.17
CA PRO A 151 14.47 -14.59 20.14
C PRO A 151 14.20 -13.25 20.81
N VAL A 152 15.20 -12.37 20.86
CA VAL A 152 14.96 -10.95 21.09
C VAL A 152 14.54 -10.35 19.77
N SER A 153 13.27 -9.96 19.68
CA SER A 153 12.69 -9.26 18.54
C SER A 153 13.40 -7.91 18.32
N ASN A 154 14.48 -7.90 17.54
CA ASN A 154 15.13 -6.67 17.09
C ASN A 154 14.33 -6.08 15.92
N THR A 155 13.30 -5.34 16.29
CA THR A 155 12.49 -4.47 15.41
C THR A 155 13.25 -3.18 15.11
N CYS A 156 14.42 -3.27 14.47
CA CYS A 156 15.16 -2.08 14.01
C CYS A 156 15.56 -2.11 12.53
N ASN A 157 15.25 -3.19 11.80
CA ASN A 157 15.51 -3.29 10.35
C ASN A 157 14.22 -3.60 9.57
N GLU A 158 13.15 -2.85 9.82
CA GLU A 158 12.10 -2.74 8.80
C GLU A 158 12.54 -1.66 7.83
N VAL A 159 13.42 -2.03 6.88
CA VAL A 159 13.48 -1.33 5.60
C VAL A 159 12.04 -1.37 5.10
N VAL A 160 11.42 -0.20 4.96
CA VAL A 160 10.07 -0.09 4.39
C VAL A 160 10.19 -0.58 2.94
N VAL A 161 9.89 -1.86 2.69
CA VAL A 161 9.95 -2.52 1.38
C VAL A 161 8.82 -2.00 0.44
N ASP A 162 7.97 -1.10 0.94
CA ASP A 162 6.86 -0.46 0.21
C ASP A 162 7.20 0.95 -0.33
N ASP A 163 8.47 1.32 -0.49
CA ASP A 163 8.84 2.52 -1.26
C ASP A 163 8.99 2.16 -2.75
N PRO A 164 8.20 2.75 -3.67
CA PRO A 164 8.31 2.47 -5.11
C PRO A 164 9.66 2.88 -5.73
N ASN A 165 10.54 3.52 -4.98
CA ASN A 165 11.89 3.92 -5.41
C ASN A 165 13.01 3.07 -4.78
N VAL A 166 12.69 2.09 -3.93
CA VAL A 166 13.67 1.18 -3.33
C VAL A 166 13.70 -0.13 -4.11
N ILE A 167 14.83 -0.40 -4.77
CA ILE A 167 15.07 -1.67 -5.44
C ILE A 167 15.53 -2.68 -4.39
N ASP A 168 14.67 -3.64 -4.06
CA ASP A 168 15.03 -4.82 -3.28
C ASP A 168 15.81 -5.80 -4.19
N TYR A 169 17.12 -5.64 -4.21
CA TYR A 169 18.03 -6.47 -5.00
C TYR A 169 17.99 -7.95 -4.60
N VAL A 170 17.63 -8.26 -3.35
CA VAL A 170 17.50 -9.65 -2.88
C VAL A 170 16.23 -10.26 -3.46
N ALA A 171 15.10 -9.56 -3.40
CA ALA A 171 13.86 -10.01 -4.05
C ALA A 171 14.02 -10.15 -5.57
N SER A 172 14.73 -9.20 -6.20
CA SER A 172 15.03 -9.28 -7.63
C SER A 172 15.93 -10.46 -7.99
N TYR A 173 16.94 -10.77 -7.18
CA TYR A 173 17.81 -11.93 -7.38
C TYR A 173 17.06 -13.25 -7.14
N ASP A 174 16.25 -13.31 -6.08
CA ASP A 174 15.43 -14.46 -5.75
C ASP A 174 14.40 -14.77 -6.84
N GLU A 175 13.82 -13.75 -7.47
CA GLU A 175 12.89 -13.91 -8.60
C GLU A 175 13.60 -14.32 -9.90
N ILE A 176 14.67 -13.62 -10.28
CA ILE A 176 15.34 -13.80 -11.59
C ILE A 176 16.22 -15.05 -11.61
N VAL A 177 16.97 -15.29 -10.53
CA VAL A 177 18.00 -16.34 -10.49
C VAL A 177 17.49 -17.60 -9.79
N LEU A 178 16.76 -17.45 -8.68
CA LEU A 178 16.26 -18.59 -7.91
C LEU A 178 14.82 -18.99 -8.25
N GLY A 179 14.11 -18.20 -9.08
CA GLY A 179 12.72 -18.45 -9.47
C GLY A 179 11.71 -18.39 -8.32
N LYS A 180 12.10 -17.84 -7.17
CA LYS A 180 11.24 -17.69 -5.99
C LYS A 180 10.39 -16.45 -6.18
N LYS A 181 9.09 -16.65 -6.43
CA LYS A 181 8.15 -15.54 -6.52
C LYS A 181 7.79 -15.04 -5.12
N PRO A 182 7.96 -13.74 -4.82
CA PRO A 182 7.54 -13.19 -3.54
C PRO A 182 6.02 -13.32 -3.42
N THR A 183 5.56 -13.95 -2.33
CA THR A 183 4.13 -14.09 -2.06
C THR A 183 3.64 -12.78 -1.46
N ASN A 184 3.09 -11.88 -2.27
CA ASN A 184 2.54 -10.62 -1.79
C ASN A 184 1.26 -10.89 -0.99
N TRP A 185 1.40 -10.98 0.34
CA TRP A 185 0.30 -11.19 1.27
C TRP A 185 -0.75 -10.08 1.20
N GLY A 186 -0.36 -8.85 0.83
CA GLY A 186 -1.29 -7.75 0.57
C GLY A 186 -2.26 -8.06 -0.58
N ASN A 187 -1.75 -8.58 -1.70
CA ASN A 187 -2.58 -9.03 -2.82
C ASN A 187 -3.46 -10.24 -2.44
N ALA A 188 -2.97 -11.15 -1.60
CA ALA A 188 -3.78 -12.26 -1.10
C ALA A 188 -4.92 -11.80 -0.19
N ILE A 189 -4.67 -10.84 0.71
CA ILE A 189 -5.68 -10.22 1.56
C ILE A 189 -6.70 -9.45 0.71
N LEU A 190 -6.24 -8.66 -0.27
CA LEU A 190 -7.10 -7.92 -1.19
C LEU A 190 -8.00 -8.87 -1.99
N ALA A 191 -7.45 -9.96 -2.53
CA ALA A 191 -8.24 -10.99 -3.21
C ALA A 191 -9.27 -11.64 -2.27
N GLY A 192 -8.89 -11.88 -1.00
CA GLY A 192 -9.81 -12.36 0.03
C GLY A 192 -10.96 -11.38 0.30
N MET A 193 -10.68 -10.07 0.40
CA MET A 193 -11.70 -9.04 0.61
C MET A 193 -12.63 -8.91 -0.60
N ILE A 194 -12.10 -8.95 -1.83
CA ILE A 194 -12.91 -8.96 -3.06
C ILE A 194 -13.82 -10.20 -3.08
N GLY A 195 -13.29 -11.38 -2.76
CA GLY A 195 -14.07 -12.60 -2.65
C GLY A 195 -15.20 -12.49 -1.63
N LEU A 196 -14.92 -11.94 -0.44
CA LEU A 196 -15.91 -11.75 0.62
C LEU A 196 -16.98 -10.72 0.24
N MET A 197 -16.62 -9.67 -0.50
CA MET A 197 -17.55 -8.68 -1.01
C MET A 197 -18.46 -9.24 -2.10
N LEU A 198 -17.93 -10.08 -2.99
CA LEU A 198 -18.73 -10.76 -4.03
C LEU A 198 -19.67 -11.81 -3.43
N VAL A 199 -19.20 -12.62 -2.48
CA VAL A 199 -20.03 -13.64 -1.80
C VAL A 199 -21.06 -12.97 -0.87
N GLY A 200 -20.63 -12.01 -0.06
CA GLY A 200 -21.50 -11.30 0.87
C GLY A 200 -22.48 -10.37 0.16
N GLY A 201 -21.99 -9.50 -0.73
CA GLY A 201 -22.81 -8.57 -1.50
C GLY A 201 -23.69 -9.27 -2.54
N GLY A 202 -23.12 -10.16 -3.35
CA GLY A 202 -23.87 -10.94 -4.35
C GLY A 202 -24.88 -11.89 -3.71
N GLY A 203 -24.50 -12.58 -2.63
CA GLY A 203 -25.41 -13.44 -1.87
C GLY A 203 -26.56 -12.67 -1.21
N PHE A 204 -26.29 -11.47 -0.67
CA PHE A 204 -27.31 -10.60 -0.11
C PHE A 204 -28.31 -10.10 -1.15
N VAL A 205 -27.85 -9.74 -2.36
CA VAL A 205 -28.73 -9.31 -3.45
C VAL A 205 -29.62 -10.47 -3.92
N ILE A 206 -29.05 -11.65 -4.19
CA ILE A 206 -29.83 -12.81 -4.67
C ILE A 206 -30.86 -13.26 -3.64
N THR A 207 -30.51 -13.29 -2.36
CA THR A 207 -31.45 -13.66 -1.30
C THR A 207 -32.56 -12.63 -1.17
N ARG A 208 -32.26 -11.33 -1.27
CA ARG A 208 -33.27 -10.27 -1.20
C ARG A 208 -34.15 -10.19 -2.44
N GLU A 209 -33.63 -10.44 -3.63
CA GLU A 209 -34.42 -10.50 -4.87
C GLU A 209 -35.42 -11.68 -4.87
N LYS A 210 -35.09 -12.81 -4.24
CA LYS A 210 -36.06 -13.89 -4.02
C LYS A 210 -37.20 -13.52 -3.06
N PHE A 211 -36.99 -12.55 -2.16
CA PHE A 211 -38.02 -12.10 -1.21
C PHE A 211 -38.92 -10.97 -1.77
N ILE A 212 -38.47 -10.23 -2.79
CA ILE A 212 -39.27 -9.20 -3.45
C ILE A 212 -39.80 -9.77 -4.77
N ASN A 213 -40.82 -10.62 -4.67
CA ASN A 213 -41.63 -10.99 -5.82
C ASN A 213 -42.45 -9.75 -6.24
N VAL A 214 -41.85 -8.90 -7.09
CA VAL A 214 -42.58 -7.82 -7.76
C VAL A 214 -43.51 -8.50 -8.77
N LYS A 215 -44.69 -8.89 -8.28
CA LYS A 215 -45.82 -9.23 -9.15
C LYS A 215 -46.22 -7.93 -9.84
N PHE A 216 -45.65 -7.69 -11.02
CA PHE A 216 -46.35 -6.92 -12.03
C PHE A 216 -47.62 -7.72 -12.31
N GLY A 217 -48.72 -7.33 -11.67
CA GLY A 217 -50.01 -7.94 -11.90
C GLY A 217 -50.26 -7.97 -13.40
N ASP A 218 -50.68 -9.13 -13.92
CA ASP A 218 -50.90 -9.38 -15.33
C ASP A 218 -51.50 -8.14 -16.00
N THR A 219 -50.77 -7.57 -16.97
CA THR A 219 -51.34 -6.54 -17.83
C THR A 219 -52.54 -7.17 -18.51
N LYS A 220 -53.73 -6.87 -17.98
CA LYS A 220 -55.01 -7.33 -18.52
C LYS A 220 -55.01 -6.94 -19.99
N LYS A 221 -54.99 -7.91 -20.90
CA LYS A 221 -55.16 -7.65 -22.33
C LYS A 221 -56.48 -6.91 -22.46
N VAL A 222 -56.40 -5.70 -22.98
CA VAL A 222 -57.56 -4.89 -23.31
C VAL A 222 -58.16 -5.53 -24.56
N GLU A 223 -59.35 -6.13 -24.41
CA GLU A 223 -60.04 -6.82 -25.51
C GLU A 223 -60.90 -5.87 -26.37
N GLU A 224 -60.97 -4.58 -26.01
CA GLU A 224 -61.82 -3.59 -26.68
C GLU A 224 -61.03 -2.35 -27.15
N GLU A 225 -61.30 -1.93 -28.38
CA GLU A 225 -60.73 -0.71 -28.97
C GLU A 225 -61.29 0.51 -28.22
N TYR A 226 -60.43 1.17 -27.45
CA TYR A 226 -60.83 2.35 -26.69
C TYR A 226 -61.16 3.51 -27.64
N PRO A 227 -62.22 4.29 -27.35
CA PRO A 227 -62.51 5.54 -28.05
C PRO A 227 -61.27 6.45 -28.12
N ALA A 228 -61.05 7.09 -29.27
CA ALA A 228 -59.83 7.86 -29.55
C ALA A 228 -59.57 8.99 -28.53
N ASP A 229 -60.64 9.58 -28.00
CA ASP A 229 -60.64 10.58 -26.93
C ASP A 229 -60.06 10.05 -25.61
N VAL A 230 -60.27 8.77 -25.28
CA VAL A 230 -59.69 8.14 -24.09
C VAL A 230 -58.19 7.93 -24.28
N VAL A 231 -57.79 7.51 -25.49
CA VAL A 231 -56.38 7.28 -25.84
C VAL A 231 -55.58 8.58 -25.80
N ASP A 232 -56.17 9.69 -26.29
CA ASP A 232 -55.55 11.02 -26.29
C ASP A 232 -55.38 11.61 -24.88
N MET A 233 -56.14 11.13 -23.89
CA MET A 233 -56.02 11.55 -22.50
C MET A 233 -54.95 10.75 -21.71
N LEU A 234 -54.52 9.59 -22.20
CA LEU A 234 -53.54 8.73 -21.51
C LEU A 234 -52.21 9.46 -21.19
N PRO A 235 -51.59 10.24 -22.11
CA PRO A 235 -50.36 10.95 -21.81
C PRO A 235 -50.55 12.00 -20.69
N LYS A 236 -51.73 12.64 -20.66
CA LYS A 236 -52.06 13.66 -19.64
C LYS A 236 -52.25 13.02 -18.27
N ILE A 237 -52.87 11.84 -18.20
CA ILE A 237 -53.03 11.06 -16.96
C ILE A 237 -51.68 10.51 -16.49
N ALA A 238 -50.82 10.07 -17.41
CA ALA A 238 -49.48 9.58 -17.10
C ALA A 238 -48.58 10.67 -16.49
N GLY A 239 -48.75 11.93 -16.91
CA GLY A 239 -48.04 13.10 -16.37
C GLY A 239 -48.48 13.53 -14.97
N LEU A 240 -49.55 12.97 -14.40
CA LEU A 240 -50.03 13.32 -13.07
C LEU A 240 -49.12 12.75 -11.96
N LYS A 241 -48.95 13.52 -10.88
CA LYS A 241 -48.26 13.06 -9.66
C LYS A 241 -48.92 11.77 -9.12
N PRO A 242 -48.16 10.84 -8.50
CA PRO A 242 -48.70 9.56 -8.01
C PRO A 242 -49.92 9.70 -7.10
N GLY A 243 -49.94 10.71 -6.22
CA GLY A 243 -51.09 11.01 -5.36
C GLY A 243 -52.34 11.41 -6.15
N ALA A 244 -52.18 12.24 -7.19
CA ALA A 244 -53.30 12.69 -8.03
C ALA A 244 -53.90 11.54 -8.85
N ARG A 245 -53.06 10.61 -9.36
CA ARG A 245 -53.54 9.39 -10.04
C ARG A 245 -54.37 8.50 -9.11
N LYS A 246 -53.94 8.36 -7.86
CA LYS A 246 -54.66 7.58 -6.84
C LYS A 246 -56.00 8.22 -6.48
N SER A 247 -56.04 9.55 -6.34
CA SER A 247 -57.28 10.28 -6.09
C SER A 247 -58.25 10.18 -7.28
N LEU A 248 -57.77 10.36 -8.51
CA LEU A 248 -58.58 10.24 -9.72
C LEU A 248 -59.19 8.83 -9.84
N LYS A 249 -58.38 7.79 -9.63
CA LYS A 249 -58.86 6.40 -9.60
C LYS A 249 -59.94 6.19 -8.53
N SER A 250 -59.73 6.70 -7.32
CA SER A 250 -60.70 6.58 -6.22
C SER A 250 -62.02 7.30 -6.49
N VAL A 251 -61.99 8.39 -7.27
CA VAL A 251 -63.20 9.09 -7.71
C VAL A 251 -63.90 8.26 -8.76
N LEU A 252 -63.20 7.83 -9.82
CA LEU A 252 -63.78 7.05 -10.92
C LEU A 252 -64.35 5.68 -10.49
N GLU A 253 -63.78 5.04 -9.46
CA GLU A 253 -64.28 3.76 -8.93
C GLU A 253 -65.49 3.93 -7.99
N ASN A 254 -65.85 5.16 -7.62
CA ASN A 254 -66.99 5.41 -6.74
C ASN A 254 -68.29 5.49 -7.54
N LYS A 255 -69.28 4.65 -7.22
CA LYS A 255 -70.62 4.64 -7.86
C LYS A 255 -71.39 5.98 -7.80
N LYS A 256 -70.94 6.93 -6.98
CA LYS A 256 -71.51 8.29 -6.92
C LYS A 256 -70.86 9.26 -7.91
N ALA A 257 -69.75 8.88 -8.55
CA ALA A 257 -69.03 9.73 -9.48
C ALA A 257 -69.84 10.06 -10.72
N ASP A 258 -70.54 9.08 -11.29
CA ASP A 258 -71.44 9.29 -12.43
C ASP A 258 -72.47 10.38 -12.13
N LYS A 259 -73.04 10.36 -10.92
CA LYS A 259 -74.03 11.34 -10.48
C LYS A 259 -73.46 12.76 -10.31
N VAL A 260 -72.18 12.88 -9.97
CA VAL A 260 -71.48 14.17 -9.85
C VAL A 260 -71.07 14.68 -11.22
N LEU A 261 -70.62 13.79 -12.10
CA LEU A 261 -70.27 14.12 -13.49
C LEU A 261 -71.51 14.57 -14.28
N ASP A 262 -72.64 13.91 -14.10
CA ASP A 262 -73.93 14.31 -14.69
C ASP A 262 -74.38 15.71 -14.21
N LEU A 263 -74.16 16.02 -12.92
CA LEU A 263 -74.45 17.35 -12.37
C LEU A 263 -73.52 18.43 -12.93
N MET A 264 -72.25 18.10 -13.16
CA MET A 264 -71.30 19.03 -13.78
C MET A 264 -71.64 19.28 -15.25
N ASP A 265 -71.99 18.24 -16.00
CA ASP A 265 -72.40 18.37 -17.41
C ASP A 265 -73.71 19.16 -17.55
N ALA A 266 -74.64 18.98 -16.61
CA ALA A 266 -75.88 19.76 -16.54
C ALA A 266 -75.67 21.24 -16.17
N VAL A 267 -74.59 21.57 -15.44
CA VAL A 267 -74.23 22.97 -15.12
C VAL A 267 -73.51 23.61 -16.31
N VAL A 268 -72.57 22.89 -16.93
CA VAL A 268 -71.81 23.40 -18.08
C VAL A 268 -72.73 23.65 -19.29
N LYS A 269 -73.67 22.75 -19.58
CA LYS A 269 -74.67 22.98 -20.64
C LYS A 269 -75.61 24.15 -20.37
N LYS A 270 -75.78 24.55 -19.10
CA LYS A 270 -76.64 25.68 -18.71
C LYS A 270 -75.98 27.04 -18.88
N ASP A 271 -74.66 27.06 -18.96
CA ASP A 271 -73.86 28.27 -19.19
C ASP A 271 -73.60 28.52 -20.70
N GLU A 272 -74.00 27.59 -21.58
CA GLU A 272 -73.87 27.69 -23.05
C GLU A 272 -75.20 28.05 -23.79
N GLU A 273 -76.32 28.23 -23.06
CA GLU A 273 -77.58 28.84 -23.56
C GLU A 273 -77.72 30.31 -23.12
#